data_AF-A0A2U2ZBV5-F1
#
_entry.id   AF-A0A2U2ZBV5-F1
#
_cell.length_a   1.000
_cell.length_b   1.000
_cell.length_c   1.000
_cell.angle_alpha   90.00
_cell.angle_beta   90.00
_cell.angle_gamma   90.00
#
_symmetry.space_group_name_H-M   'P 1'
#
loop_
_entity.id
_entity.type
_entity.pdbx_description
1 polymer ?
#
loop_
_entity_poly.entity_id
_entity_poly.type
_entity_poly.pdbx_seq_one_letter_code
_entity_poly.pdbx_strand_id
1 'polypeptide(L)'
;MQYETPEQLRDFLKLCLDPGPGREKRTPAKLIEVLPEPMHAALIQHAPHLRQLRHRVDALTAQRQAAQQTYADALAAWIRGDEQPAPARLPLPLLDAVTLTYDAAVPHIDDCAVCRPDMRLAEMCADGQAAAVAALDATPPPAGPRPHDGEHLPACAHVAWEVTREVPAGDFRYRKYRKCADCDEPLEPVVEHGPHWAGVQHDRAADAEQHARAQA
;
A
#
# COMPACT_ATOMS: atom_id res chain seq x y z
N MET A 1 22.44 -20.80 14.44
CA MET A 1 22.84 -20.68 13.03
C MET A 1 22.86 -19.19 12.71
N GLN A 2 24.01 -18.65 12.31
CA GLN A 2 24.09 -17.26 11.86
C GLN A 2 23.81 -17.25 10.36
N TYR A 3 22.79 -16.50 9.92
CA TYR A 3 22.45 -16.32 8.50
C TYR A 3 23.29 -15.15 7.97
N GLU A 4 24.61 -15.36 7.89
CA GLU A 4 25.59 -14.30 7.64
C GLU A 4 25.48 -13.75 6.22
N THR A 5 25.07 -14.58 5.27
CA THR A 5 24.92 -14.21 3.86
C THR A 5 23.46 -14.27 3.40
N PRO A 6 23.07 -13.45 2.41
CA PRO A 6 21.71 -13.48 1.88
C PRO A 6 21.36 -14.81 1.19
N GLU A 7 22.34 -15.52 0.63
CA GLU A 7 22.17 -16.84 0.02
C GLU A 7 21.82 -17.90 1.06
N GLN A 8 22.57 -17.97 2.17
CA GLN A 8 22.28 -18.89 3.27
C GLN A 8 20.87 -18.67 3.84
N LEU A 9 20.46 -17.41 3.99
CA LEU A 9 19.10 -17.08 4.44
C LEU A 9 18.06 -17.54 3.42
N ARG A 10 18.26 -17.27 2.12
CA ARG A 10 17.33 -17.71 1.06
C ARG A 10 17.21 -19.22 1.01
N ASP A 11 18.31 -19.96 1.10
CA ASP A 11 18.29 -21.42 1.04
C ASP A 11 17.63 -22.04 2.27
N PHE A 12 17.85 -21.46 3.45
CA PHE A 12 17.10 -21.85 4.64
C PHE A 12 15.60 -21.61 4.48
N LEU A 13 15.19 -20.44 3.98
CA LEU A 13 13.77 -20.13 3.76
C LEU A 13 13.14 -21.05 2.71
N LYS A 14 13.85 -21.41 1.65
CA LYS A 14 13.39 -22.42 0.67
C LYS A 14 13.12 -23.76 1.34
N LEU A 15 14.02 -24.21 2.22
CA LEU A 15 13.84 -25.44 2.99
C LEU A 15 12.65 -25.35 3.97
N CYS A 16 12.36 -24.17 4.52
CA CYS A 16 11.17 -23.97 5.34
C CYS A 16 9.86 -24.04 4.55
N LEU A 17 9.87 -23.59 3.28
CA LEU A 17 8.74 -23.66 2.35
C LEU A 17 8.49 -25.09 1.86
N ASP A 18 9.58 -25.82 1.52
CA ASP A 18 9.53 -27.19 1.04
C ASP A 18 10.43 -28.11 1.90
N PRO A 19 9.91 -28.59 3.05
CA PRO A 19 10.70 -29.36 4.02
C PRO A 19 10.99 -30.81 3.60
N GLY A 20 10.63 -31.22 2.38
CA GLY A 20 10.88 -32.56 1.83
C GLY A 20 9.69 -33.53 1.93
N PRO A 21 9.86 -34.78 1.44
CA PRO A 21 8.79 -35.75 1.30
C PRO A 21 8.17 -36.14 2.65
N GLY A 22 6.84 -36.26 2.69
CA GLY A 22 6.09 -36.64 3.89
C GLY A 22 5.80 -35.49 4.87
N ARG A 23 6.11 -34.24 4.50
CA ARG A 23 5.77 -33.03 5.27
C ARG A 23 4.93 -32.08 4.41
N GLU A 24 4.03 -31.35 5.07
CA GLU A 24 3.20 -30.35 4.39
C GLU A 24 4.05 -29.15 3.95
N LYS A 25 3.87 -28.73 2.69
CA LYS A 25 4.49 -27.51 2.16
C LYS A 25 3.87 -26.29 2.83
N ARG A 26 4.70 -25.30 3.15
CA ARG A 26 4.24 -24.04 3.73
C ARG A 26 4.12 -22.97 2.66
N THR A 27 3.11 -22.12 2.79
CA THR A 27 3.01 -20.91 1.98
C THR A 27 3.92 -19.82 2.58
N PRO A 28 4.37 -18.83 1.78
CA PRO A 28 5.09 -17.67 2.30
C PRO A 28 4.33 -16.92 3.39
N ALA A 29 3.01 -16.80 3.25
CA ALA A 29 2.15 -16.19 4.28
C ALA A 29 2.25 -16.96 5.61
N LYS A 30 2.15 -18.30 5.57
CA LYS A 30 2.25 -19.11 6.78
C LYS A 30 3.65 -19.10 7.38
N LEU A 31 4.68 -18.97 6.54
CA LEU A 31 6.07 -18.87 6.97
C LEU A 31 6.32 -17.59 7.78
N ILE A 32 5.75 -16.46 7.36
CA ILE A 32 5.86 -15.18 8.08
C ILE A 32 5.28 -15.27 9.49
N GLU A 33 4.18 -16.01 9.68
CA GLU A 33 3.55 -16.16 11.01
C GLU A 33 4.38 -16.95 12.02
N VAL A 34 5.27 -17.84 11.54
CA VAL A 34 6.01 -18.78 12.39
C VAL A 34 7.50 -18.46 12.47
N LEU A 35 7.96 -17.44 11.74
CA LEU A 35 9.37 -17.06 11.71
C LEU A 35 9.75 -16.39 13.04
N PRO A 36 10.85 -16.78 13.69
CA PRO A 36 11.30 -16.12 14.92
C PRO A 36 11.88 -14.72 14.61
N GLU A 37 11.76 -13.79 15.57
CA GLU A 37 12.18 -12.38 15.37
C GLU A 37 13.64 -12.19 14.88
N PRO A 38 14.65 -12.96 15.35
CA PRO A 38 16.02 -12.85 14.82
C PRO A 38 16.11 -13.11 13.30
N MET A 39 15.23 -13.96 12.75
CA MET A 39 15.18 -14.20 11.32
C MET A 39 14.48 -13.08 10.57
N HIS A 40 13.48 -12.44 11.17
CA HIS A 40 12.91 -11.24 10.60
C HIS A 40 13.92 -10.09 10.54
N ALA A 41 14.74 -9.93 11.57
CA ALA A 41 15.84 -8.96 11.58
C ALA A 41 16.85 -9.24 10.45
N ALA A 42 17.26 -10.50 10.28
CA ALA A 42 18.15 -10.91 9.19
C ALA A 42 17.52 -10.69 7.80
N LEU A 43 16.23 -10.98 7.63
CA LEU A 43 15.47 -10.69 6.41
C LEU A 43 15.47 -9.19 6.08
N ILE A 44 15.22 -8.35 7.09
CA ILE A 44 15.23 -6.89 6.93
C ILE A 44 16.62 -6.36 6.62
N GLN A 45 17.67 -6.95 7.20
CA GLN A 45 19.06 -6.58 6.93
C GLN A 45 19.45 -6.89 5.47
N HIS A 46 19.12 -8.09 4.98
CA HIS A 46 19.50 -8.56 3.64
C HIS A 46 18.54 -8.12 2.53
N ALA A 47 17.28 -7.79 2.86
CA ALA A 47 16.24 -7.38 1.92
C ALA A 47 15.46 -6.16 2.47
N PRO A 48 16.06 -4.95 2.47
CA PRO A 48 15.50 -3.77 3.14
C PRO A 48 14.15 -3.32 2.59
N HIS A 49 13.82 -3.60 1.33
CA HIS A 49 12.50 -3.31 0.76
C HIS A 49 11.36 -4.05 1.48
N LEU A 50 11.63 -5.23 2.06
CA LEU A 50 10.65 -5.97 2.86
C LEU A 50 10.29 -5.26 4.17
N ARG A 51 11.14 -4.34 4.67
CA ARG A 51 10.85 -3.54 5.87
C ARG A 51 9.61 -2.67 5.66
N GLN A 52 9.53 -1.97 4.53
CA GLN A 52 8.39 -1.10 4.23
C GLN A 52 7.09 -1.92 4.12
N LEU A 53 7.16 -3.09 3.48
CA LEU A 53 6.02 -4.00 3.38
C LEU A 53 5.60 -4.52 4.76
N ARG A 54 6.54 -4.90 5.64
CA ARG A 54 6.24 -5.31 7.02
C ARG A 54 5.53 -4.21 7.79
N HIS A 55 6.07 -2.98 7.78
CA HIS A 55 5.43 -1.84 8.44
C HIS A 55 4.01 -1.58 7.92
N ARG A 56 3.78 -1.74 6.61
CA ARG A 56 2.44 -1.62 6.03
C ARG A 56 1.50 -2.71 6.53
N VAL A 57 1.96 -3.96 6.61
CA VAL A 57 1.17 -5.08 7.17
C VAL A 57 0.85 -4.84 8.64
N ASP A 58 1.81 -4.35 9.43
CA ASP A 58 1.61 -4.04 10.85
C ASP A 58 0.56 -2.92 11.03
N ALA A 59 0.66 -1.86 10.23
CA ALA A 59 -0.30 -0.75 10.25
C ALA A 59 -1.72 -1.22 9.89
N LEU A 60 -1.87 -2.02 8.82
CA LEU A 60 -3.15 -2.60 8.43
C LEU A 60 -3.70 -3.57 9.49
N THR A 61 -2.83 -4.34 10.14
CA THR A 61 -3.22 -5.24 11.24
C THR A 61 -3.77 -4.44 12.42
N ALA A 62 -3.09 -3.37 12.82
CA ALA A 62 -3.54 -2.48 13.89
C ALA A 62 -4.87 -1.79 13.54
N GLN A 63 -5.03 -1.32 12.30
CA GLN A 63 -6.29 -0.75 11.81
C GLN A 63 -7.45 -1.76 11.87
N ARG A 64 -7.22 -2.99 11.42
CA ARG A 64 -8.21 -4.07 11.49
C ARG A 64 -8.61 -4.36 12.94
N GLN A 65 -7.63 -4.47 13.85
CA GLN A 65 -7.88 -4.71 15.27
C GLN A 65 -8.70 -3.58 15.91
N ALA A 66 -8.35 -2.32 15.61
CA ALA A 66 -9.11 -1.16 16.08
C ALA A 66 -10.56 -1.19 15.57
N ALA A 67 -10.78 -1.48 14.28
CA ALA A 67 -12.12 -1.61 13.71
C ALA A 67 -12.93 -2.75 14.34
N GLN A 68 -12.29 -3.89 14.60
CA GLN A 68 -12.91 -5.03 15.30
C GLN A 68 -13.32 -4.66 16.73
N GLN A 69 -12.47 -3.92 17.45
CA GLN A 69 -12.79 -3.44 18.79
C GLN A 69 -13.98 -2.47 18.78
N THR A 70 -13.97 -1.49 17.87
CA THR A 70 -15.10 -0.56 17.70
C THR A 70 -16.41 -1.29 17.42
N TYR A 71 -16.38 -2.32 16.58
CA TYR A 71 -17.54 -3.15 16.30
C TYR A 71 -18.01 -3.92 17.54
N ALA A 72 -17.08 -4.55 18.28
CA ALA A 72 -17.39 -5.28 19.50
C ALA A 72 -18.00 -4.36 20.57
N ASP A 73 -17.47 -3.15 20.71
CA ASP A 73 -17.97 -2.15 21.66
C ASP A 73 -19.37 -1.68 21.28
N ALA A 74 -19.61 -1.40 19.99
CA ALA A 74 -20.93 -1.03 19.48
C ALA A 74 -21.96 -2.16 19.67
N LEU A 75 -21.57 -3.41 19.41
CA LEU A 75 -22.42 -4.58 19.67
C LEU A 75 -22.74 -4.72 21.15
N ALA A 76 -21.75 -4.54 22.03
CA ALA A 76 -21.95 -4.62 23.46
C ALA A 76 -22.89 -3.51 23.98
N ALA A 77 -22.78 -2.29 23.46
CA ALA A 77 -23.70 -1.19 23.76
C ALA A 77 -25.13 -1.50 23.32
N TRP A 78 -25.30 -2.02 22.10
CA TRP A 78 -26.61 -2.44 21.59
C TRP A 78 -27.26 -3.53 22.45
N ILE A 79 -26.48 -4.55 22.86
CA ILE A 79 -26.97 -5.64 23.74
C ILE A 79 -27.48 -5.09 25.09
N ARG A 80 -26.85 -4.05 25.63
CA ARG A 80 -27.23 -3.44 26.91
C ARG A 80 -28.42 -2.47 26.81
N GLY A 81 -28.83 -2.10 25.59
CA GLY A 81 -29.82 -1.05 25.37
C GLY A 81 -29.29 0.36 25.65
N ASP A 82 -27.96 0.53 25.62
CA ASP A 82 -27.35 1.87 25.69
C ASP A 82 -27.75 2.67 24.44
N GLU A 83 -28.00 3.96 24.60
CA GLU A 83 -28.24 4.85 23.45
C GLU A 83 -27.01 4.79 22.54
N GLN A 84 -27.23 4.46 21.26
CA GLN A 84 -26.15 4.15 20.35
C GLN A 84 -25.23 5.36 20.23
N PRO A 85 -23.91 5.25 20.55
CA PRO A 85 -23.01 6.37 20.37
C PRO A 85 -23.06 6.79 18.90
N ALA A 86 -23.22 8.09 18.66
CA ALA A 86 -23.19 8.64 17.31
C ALA A 86 -21.95 8.06 16.58
N PRO A 87 -22.09 7.62 15.31
CA PRO A 87 -21.01 6.94 14.62
C PRO A 87 -19.74 7.77 14.74
N ALA A 88 -18.69 7.18 15.30
CA ALA A 88 -17.39 7.83 15.39
C ALA A 88 -17.00 8.25 13.97
N ARG A 89 -16.63 9.54 13.80
CA ARG A 89 -16.20 10.09 12.51
C ARG A 89 -15.22 9.11 11.87
N LEU A 90 -15.55 8.61 10.68
CA LEU A 90 -14.63 7.73 9.98
C LEU A 90 -13.39 8.54 9.61
N PRO A 91 -12.18 7.98 9.80
CA PRO A 91 -10.96 8.67 9.42
C PRO A 91 -10.96 8.85 7.90
N LEU A 92 -11.17 10.08 7.45
CA LEU A 92 -10.89 10.49 6.07
C LEU A 92 -9.37 10.39 5.86
N PRO A 93 -8.90 9.88 4.69
CA PRO A 93 -7.51 10.05 4.29
C PRO A 93 -7.12 11.53 4.41
N LEU A 94 -5.90 11.81 4.90
CA LEU A 94 -5.49 13.18 5.22
C LEU A 94 -5.69 14.15 4.04
N LEU A 95 -5.38 13.70 2.82
CA LEU A 95 -5.55 14.53 1.60
C LEU A 95 -7.02 14.82 1.31
N ASP A 96 -7.91 13.86 1.52
CA ASP A 96 -9.35 14.05 1.32
C ASP A 96 -9.92 14.99 2.37
N ALA A 97 -9.48 14.85 3.63
CA ALA A 97 -9.85 15.76 4.71
C ALA A 97 -9.39 17.20 4.43
N VAL A 98 -8.15 17.37 3.96
CA VAL A 98 -7.60 18.69 3.59
C VAL A 98 -8.36 19.29 2.40
N THR A 99 -8.64 18.50 1.37
CA THR A 99 -9.38 18.98 0.19
C THR A 99 -10.79 19.42 0.57
N LEU A 100 -11.51 18.59 1.32
CA LEU A 100 -12.85 18.90 1.79
C LEU A 100 -12.91 20.16 2.66
N THR A 101 -11.97 20.28 3.61
CA THR A 101 -11.91 21.45 4.51
C THR A 101 -11.57 22.73 3.75
N TYR A 102 -10.65 22.65 2.78
CA TYR A 102 -10.31 23.76 1.90
C TYR A 102 -11.51 24.20 1.05
N ASP A 103 -12.17 23.26 0.37
CA ASP A 103 -13.33 23.55 -0.48
C ASP A 103 -14.50 24.18 0.30
N ALA A 104 -14.68 23.79 1.56
CA ALA A 104 -15.67 24.38 2.44
C ALA A 104 -15.28 25.78 2.95
N ALA A 105 -13.98 26.03 3.14
CA ALA A 105 -13.48 27.30 3.66
C ALA A 105 -13.36 28.38 2.56
N VAL A 106 -13.06 28.02 1.31
CA VAL A 106 -12.83 28.98 0.21
C VAL A 106 -14.01 29.93 -0.03
N PRO A 107 -15.28 29.47 -0.12
CA PRO A 107 -16.41 30.37 -0.35
C PRO A 107 -16.56 31.47 0.71
N HIS A 108 -16.09 31.23 1.94
CA HIS A 108 -16.13 32.21 3.02
C HIS A 108 -15.18 33.40 2.79
N ILE A 109 -14.10 33.23 2.02
CA ILE A 109 -13.09 34.29 1.76
C ILE A 109 -13.76 35.53 1.15
N ASP A 110 -14.76 35.34 0.30
CA ASP A 110 -15.37 36.43 -0.46
C ASP A 110 -16.25 37.35 0.39
N ASP A 111 -16.78 36.88 1.51
CA ASP A 111 -17.68 37.65 2.36
C ASP A 111 -17.05 38.04 3.71
N CYS A 112 -15.81 37.63 3.97
CA CYS A 112 -15.16 37.83 5.26
C CYS A 112 -14.23 39.05 5.31
N ALA A 113 -14.64 40.06 6.09
CA ALA A 113 -13.83 41.26 6.35
C ALA A 113 -12.51 40.97 7.10
N VAL A 114 -12.37 39.79 7.73
CA VAL A 114 -11.13 39.37 8.40
C VAL A 114 -10.13 38.76 7.41
N CYS A 115 -10.61 38.05 6.37
CA CYS A 115 -9.76 37.38 5.39
C CYS A 115 -9.28 38.33 4.28
N ARG A 116 -10.12 39.28 3.85
CA ARG A 116 -9.86 40.17 2.70
C ARG A 116 -8.73 41.21 2.82
N PRO A 117 -8.35 41.74 4.00
CA PRO A 117 -7.28 42.75 4.06
C PRO A 117 -5.91 42.21 3.64
N ASP A 118 -5.65 40.92 3.89
CA ASP A 118 -4.31 40.31 3.78
C ASP A 118 -4.28 39.00 2.96
N MET A 119 -5.41 38.57 2.35
CA MET A 119 -5.55 37.25 1.71
C MET A 119 -5.11 36.10 2.64
N ARG A 120 -5.59 36.13 3.89
CA ARG A 120 -5.37 35.00 4.81
C ARG A 120 -6.18 33.81 4.33
N LEU A 121 -5.56 32.63 4.37
CA LEU A 121 -6.24 31.36 4.17
C LEU A 121 -7.51 31.31 5.04
N ALA A 122 -8.67 30.98 4.46
CA ALA A 122 -9.93 30.99 5.21
C ALA A 122 -9.89 30.02 6.40
N GLU A 123 -9.13 28.93 6.32
CA GLU A 123 -8.89 28.02 7.44
C GLU A 123 -8.17 28.67 8.66
N MET A 124 -7.72 29.92 8.56
CA MET A 124 -7.09 30.64 9.67
C MET A 124 -8.02 31.60 10.42
N CYS A 125 -9.20 31.92 9.90
CA CYS A 125 -10.20 32.72 10.63
C CYS A 125 -11.20 31.79 11.37
N ALA A 126 -11.80 32.29 12.45
CA ALA A 126 -12.70 31.48 13.27
C ALA A 126 -13.91 30.95 12.49
N ASP A 127 -14.47 31.75 11.59
CA ASP A 127 -15.64 31.37 10.79
C ASP A 127 -15.29 30.36 9.69
N GLY A 128 -14.13 30.50 9.04
CA GLY A 128 -13.64 29.53 8.07
C GLY A 128 -13.22 28.22 8.72
N GLN A 129 -12.67 28.25 9.94
CA GLN A 129 -12.48 27.04 10.76
C GLN A 129 -13.80 26.37 11.10
N ALA A 130 -14.82 27.14 11.49
CA ALA A 130 -16.14 26.60 11.78
C ALA A 130 -16.76 25.94 10.53
N ALA A 131 -16.63 26.56 9.35
CA ALA A 131 -17.08 26.00 8.08
C ALA A 131 -16.34 24.70 7.72
N ALA A 132 -15.01 24.67 7.87
CA ALA A 132 -14.19 23.48 7.63
C ALA A 132 -14.56 22.32 8.57
N VAL A 133 -14.75 22.59 9.87
CA VAL A 133 -15.18 21.58 10.84
C VAL A 133 -16.59 21.09 10.54
N ALA A 134 -17.51 22.00 10.19
CA ALA A 134 -18.87 21.62 9.81
C ALA A 134 -18.90 20.72 8.58
N ALA A 135 -18.02 20.93 7.59
CA ALA A 135 -17.91 20.06 6.43
C ALA A 135 -17.40 18.65 6.78
N LEU A 136 -16.41 18.55 7.68
CA LEU A 136 -15.96 17.26 8.21
C LEU A 136 -17.08 16.54 8.97
N ASP A 137 -17.89 17.29 9.73
CA ASP A 137 -19.04 16.74 10.47
C ASP A 137 -20.20 16.33 9.58
N ALA A 138 -20.42 17.05 8.48
CA ALA A 138 -21.47 16.78 7.52
C ALA A 138 -21.12 15.63 6.56
N THR A 139 -19.87 15.16 6.55
CA THR A 139 -19.45 14.06 5.68
C THR A 139 -20.13 12.78 6.16
N PRO A 140 -21.09 12.23 5.40
CA PRO A 140 -21.69 10.97 5.77
C PRO A 140 -20.60 9.90 5.80
N PRO A 141 -20.67 8.91 6.70
CA PRO A 141 -19.80 7.76 6.61
C PRO A 141 -19.88 7.22 5.17
N PRO A 142 -18.75 6.91 4.49
CA PRO A 142 -18.81 6.23 3.21
C PRO A 142 -19.82 5.10 3.35
N ALA A 143 -20.85 5.11 2.50
CA ALA A 143 -21.81 4.03 2.47
C ALA A 143 -20.97 2.75 2.44
N GLY A 144 -21.07 1.94 3.51
CA GLY A 144 -20.24 0.75 3.68
C GLY A 144 -20.22 -0.04 2.38
N PRO A 145 -19.14 -0.78 2.08
CA PRO A 145 -18.82 -1.30 0.74
C PRO A 145 -20.11 -1.67 0.03
N ARG A 146 -20.55 -0.79 -0.88
CA ARG A 146 -21.74 -1.09 -1.68
C ARG A 146 -21.43 -2.43 -2.33
N PRO A 147 -22.35 -3.41 -2.31
CA PRO A 147 -22.20 -4.57 -3.18
C PRO A 147 -21.79 -4.02 -4.54
N HIS A 148 -20.73 -4.57 -5.11
CA HIS A 148 -20.20 -4.14 -6.40
C HIS A 148 -21.27 -4.44 -7.45
N ASP A 149 -22.21 -3.51 -7.60
CA ASP A 149 -23.24 -3.50 -8.62
C ASP A 149 -22.56 -3.14 -9.94
N GLY A 150 -21.65 -3.99 -10.43
CA GLY A 150 -21.10 -4.11 -11.78
C GLY A 150 -20.69 -2.88 -12.62
N GLU A 151 -20.86 -1.65 -12.17
CA GLU A 151 -20.78 -0.46 -12.99
C GLU A 151 -20.13 0.67 -12.18
N HIS A 152 -18.96 1.08 -12.66
CA HIS A 152 -18.19 2.24 -12.22
C HIS A 152 -17.49 2.10 -10.87
N LEU A 153 -16.43 1.28 -10.84
CA LEU A 153 -15.24 1.68 -10.09
C LEU A 153 -14.85 3.10 -10.56
N PRO A 154 -14.47 4.03 -9.65
CA PRO A 154 -13.94 5.32 -10.07
C PRO A 154 -12.81 5.07 -11.07
N ALA A 155 -12.82 5.79 -12.19
CA ALA A 155 -11.86 5.59 -13.28
C ALA A 155 -10.46 5.45 -12.69
N CYS A 156 -9.87 4.26 -12.83
CA CYS A 156 -8.56 4.01 -12.27
C CYS A 156 -7.58 4.98 -12.93
N ALA A 157 -6.83 5.73 -12.13
CA ALA A 157 -5.93 6.75 -12.64
C ALA A 157 -4.75 6.16 -13.45
N HIS A 158 -4.59 4.83 -13.46
CA HIS A 158 -3.57 4.09 -14.22
C HIS A 158 -2.15 4.63 -13.99
N VAL A 159 -1.86 5.06 -12.76
CA VAL A 159 -0.55 5.63 -12.37
C VAL A 159 0.52 4.56 -12.14
N ALA A 160 0.11 3.34 -11.78
CA ALA A 160 0.99 2.18 -11.61
C ALA A 160 0.65 1.09 -12.63
N TRP A 161 1.68 0.47 -13.21
CA TRP A 161 1.54 -0.56 -14.23
C TRP A 161 2.62 -1.64 -14.13
N GLU A 162 2.29 -2.84 -14.62
CA GLU A 162 3.17 -4.00 -14.67
C GLU A 162 3.31 -4.49 -16.12
N VAL A 163 4.50 -4.94 -16.51
CA VAL A 163 4.75 -5.57 -17.83
C VAL A 163 4.32 -7.04 -17.77
N THR A 164 3.32 -7.41 -18.58
CA THR A 164 2.79 -8.78 -18.64
C THR A 164 3.44 -9.62 -19.73
N ARG A 165 3.89 -8.99 -20.82
CA ARG A 165 4.54 -9.66 -21.95
C ARG A 165 5.46 -8.71 -22.68
N GLU A 166 6.57 -9.23 -23.19
CA GLU A 166 7.48 -8.49 -24.06
C GLU A 166 7.72 -9.23 -25.37
N VAL A 167 7.79 -8.51 -26.48
CA VAL A 167 8.06 -9.06 -27.81
C VAL A 167 9.10 -8.18 -28.52
N PRO A 168 10.14 -8.75 -29.16
CA PRO A 168 11.08 -7.98 -29.98
C PRO A 168 10.36 -7.21 -31.09
N ALA A 169 10.72 -5.94 -31.29
CA ALA A 169 10.11 -5.04 -32.27
C ALA A 169 11.09 -4.52 -33.34
N GLY A 170 12.29 -5.10 -33.42
CA GLY A 170 13.38 -4.62 -34.31
C GLY A 170 14.23 -3.53 -33.66
N ASP A 171 15.39 -3.20 -34.24
CA ASP A 171 16.29 -2.11 -33.81
C ASP A 171 16.58 -2.03 -32.30
N PHE A 172 16.78 -3.18 -31.64
CA PHE A 172 16.97 -3.28 -30.18
C PHE A 172 15.82 -2.72 -29.34
N ARG A 173 14.61 -2.68 -29.92
CA ARG A 173 13.38 -2.25 -29.25
C ARG A 173 12.49 -3.44 -28.91
N TYR A 174 11.71 -3.28 -27.86
CA TYR A 174 10.76 -4.26 -27.35
C TYR A 174 9.40 -3.61 -27.20
N ARG A 175 8.37 -4.29 -27.71
CA ARG A 175 6.98 -3.96 -27.42
C ARG A 175 6.59 -4.59 -26.10
N LYS A 176 6.25 -3.76 -25.11
CA LYS A 176 5.87 -4.16 -23.76
C LYS A 176 4.37 -4.03 -23.61
N TYR A 177 3.72 -5.17 -23.42
CA TYR A 177 2.31 -5.24 -23.03
C TYR A 177 2.23 -5.05 -21.53
N ARG A 178 1.32 -4.19 -21.09
CA ARG A 178 1.20 -3.78 -19.70
C ARG A 178 -0.25 -3.81 -19.24
N LYS A 179 -0.45 -3.94 -17.94
CA LYS A 179 -1.75 -3.78 -17.28
C LYS A 179 -1.60 -2.82 -16.11
N CYS A 180 -2.68 -2.19 -15.67
CA CYS A 180 -2.67 -1.42 -14.45
C CYS A 180 -2.44 -2.36 -13.25
N ALA A 181 -1.57 -1.95 -12.32
CA ALA A 181 -1.28 -2.72 -11.11
C ALA A 181 -2.45 -2.71 -10.12
N ASP A 182 -3.34 -1.72 -10.21
CA ASP A 182 -4.42 -1.51 -9.25
C ASP A 182 -5.76 -2.15 -9.70
N CYS A 183 -6.07 -2.11 -11.00
CA CYS A 183 -7.35 -2.61 -11.53
C CYS A 183 -7.21 -3.77 -12.54
N ASP A 184 -5.99 -4.23 -12.84
CA ASP A 184 -5.69 -5.26 -13.84
C ASP A 184 -6.12 -4.93 -15.29
N GLU A 185 -6.61 -3.72 -15.56
CA GLU A 185 -7.04 -3.32 -16.90
C GLU A 185 -5.85 -3.32 -17.89
N PRO A 186 -5.99 -3.93 -19.08
CA PRO A 186 -4.96 -3.87 -20.11
C PRO A 186 -4.70 -2.45 -20.56
N LEU A 187 -3.43 -2.03 -20.56
CA LEU A 187 -3.01 -0.71 -21.02
C LEU A 187 -2.42 -0.80 -22.42
N GLU A 188 -2.41 0.33 -23.15
CA GLU A 188 -1.79 0.39 -24.47
C GLU A 188 -0.31 -0.02 -24.42
N PRO A 189 0.12 -0.96 -25.30
CA PRO A 189 1.51 -1.38 -25.35
C PRO A 189 2.45 -0.23 -25.70
N VAL A 190 3.60 -0.17 -25.04
CA VAL A 190 4.66 0.81 -25.34
C VAL A 190 5.85 0.14 -26.00
N VAL A 191 6.57 0.89 -26.84
CA VAL A 191 7.82 0.41 -27.46
C VAL A 191 8.99 1.14 -26.82
N GLU A 192 9.86 0.38 -26.18
CA GLU A 192 11.02 0.90 -25.44
C GLU A 192 12.32 0.24 -25.92
N HIS A 193 13.44 0.89 -25.64
CA HIS A 193 14.77 0.35 -25.93
C HIS A 193 15.18 -0.68 -24.87
N GLY A 194 15.54 -1.88 -25.33
CA GLY A 194 15.94 -3.00 -24.46
C GLY A 194 14.77 -3.67 -23.70
N PRO A 195 14.94 -4.93 -23.27
CA PRO A 195 13.94 -5.61 -22.47
C PRO A 195 13.95 -5.07 -21.03
N HIS A 196 12.82 -5.14 -20.29
CA HIS A 196 12.79 -4.65 -18.90
C HIS A 196 13.78 -5.36 -17.96
N TRP A 197 14.21 -6.58 -18.32
CA TRP A 197 15.19 -7.36 -17.57
C TRP A 197 16.67 -7.06 -17.92
N ALA A 198 16.95 -6.24 -18.95
CA ALA A 198 18.34 -5.94 -19.33
C ALA A 198 19.12 -5.12 -18.29
N GLY A 199 18.45 -4.45 -17.36
CA GLY A 199 19.10 -3.81 -16.20
C GLY A 199 19.54 -4.81 -15.12
N VAL A 200 19.11 -6.06 -15.20
CA VAL A 200 19.49 -7.16 -14.30
C VAL A 200 20.40 -8.15 -15.02
N GLN A 201 21.31 -7.65 -15.86
CA GLN A 201 22.42 -8.48 -16.31
C GLN A 201 23.30 -8.77 -15.08
N HIS A 202 23.00 -9.88 -14.41
CA HIS A 202 23.98 -10.63 -13.65
C HIS A 202 25.18 -10.80 -14.57
N ASP A 203 26.27 -10.08 -14.27
CA ASP A 203 27.51 -10.16 -14.99
C ASP A 203 28.08 -11.57 -14.75
N ARG A 204 27.68 -12.52 -15.59
CA ARG A 204 28.09 -13.92 -15.49
C ARG A 204 29.61 -14.07 -15.52
N ALA A 205 30.33 -13.10 -16.08
CA ALA A 205 31.79 -13.07 -16.04
C ALA A 205 32.29 -12.75 -14.62
N ALA A 206 31.66 -11.79 -13.93
CA ALA A 206 31.95 -11.49 -12.53
C ALA A 206 31.60 -12.68 -11.61
N ASP A 207 30.43 -13.32 -11.83
CA ASP A 207 30.03 -14.50 -11.06
C ASP A 207 30.98 -15.70 -11.28
N ALA A 208 31.51 -15.87 -12.50
CA ALA A 208 32.48 -16.93 -12.81
C ALA A 208 33.86 -16.68 -12.17
N GLU A 209 34.33 -15.44 -12.15
CA GLU A 209 35.59 -15.08 -11.48
C GLU A 209 35.50 -15.24 -9.96
N GLN A 210 34.33 -14.90 -9.38
CA GLN A 210 34.07 -15.06 -7.96
C GLN A 210 33.99 -16.55 -7.55
N HIS A 211 33.41 -17.41 -8.40
CA HIS A 211 33.41 -18.86 -8.21
C HIS A 211 34.81 -19.48 -8.29
N ALA A 212 35.68 -19.00 -9.18
CA ALA A 212 37.05 -19.50 -9.32
C ALA A 212 37.93 -19.15 -8.10
N ARG A 213 37.76 -17.95 -7.52
CA ARG A 213 38.49 -17.55 -6.30
C ARG A 213 38.05 -18.32 -5.05
N ALA A 214 36.80 -18.77 -4.98
CA ALA A 214 36.31 -19.55 -3.84
C ALA A 214 36.80 -21.01 -3.84
N GLN A 215 37.37 -21.50 -4.95
CA GLN A 215 37.87 -22.86 -5.10
C GLN A 215 39.40 -22.99 -4.97
N ALA A 216 40.11 -21.87 -4.82
CA ALA A 216 41.56 -21.81 -4.62
C ALA A 216 41.89 -21.57 -3.13
#